data_AF-A0A7Z7FLA9-F1
#
_entry.id   AF-A0A7Z7FLA9-F1
#
_cell.length_a   1.000
_cell.length_b   1.000
_cell.length_c   1.000
_cell.angle_alpha   90.00
_cell.angle_beta   90.00
_cell.angle_gamma   90.00
#
_symmetry.space_group_name_H-M   'P 1'
#
loop_
_entity.id
_entity.type
_entity.pdbx_description
1 polymer ?
#
loop_
_entity_poly.entity_id
_entity_poly.type
_entity_poly.pdbx_seq_one_letter_code
_entity_poly.pdbx_strand_id
1 'polypeptide(L)'
;MGEGRAVVLRGNGAVVAAASLQEAVALSYYLEDAARIEMQIRMAALYAEARVLTPEQASQRAVRSGGIMERMWDYLTAGDPEAD
;
A
#
# COMPACT_ATOMS: atom_id res chain seq x y z
N MET A 1 -15.91 -1.67 -2.64
CA MET A 1 -15.40 -2.69 -1.70
C MET A 1 -15.84 -2.26 -0.31
N GLY A 2 -17.14 -2.21 -0.01
CA GLY A 2 -17.61 -1.39 1.12
C GLY A 2 -16.96 0.01 1.08
N GLU A 3 -16.50 0.48 2.23
CA GLU A 3 -15.73 1.73 2.38
C GLU A 3 -14.20 1.58 2.19
N GLY A 4 -13.72 0.36 1.91
CA GLY A 4 -12.30 0.07 1.70
C GLY A 4 -11.79 0.51 0.33
N ARG A 5 -10.48 0.77 0.25
CA ARG A 5 -9.78 1.22 -0.97
C ARG A 5 -9.16 0.10 -1.80
N ALA A 6 -9.09 -1.11 -1.24
CA ALA A 6 -8.57 -2.28 -1.92
C ALA A 6 -9.36 -3.54 -1.53
N VAL A 7 -9.42 -4.51 -2.45
CA VAL A 7 -9.91 -5.85 -2.18
C VAL A 7 -8.91 -6.86 -2.73
N VAL A 8 -8.57 -7.84 -1.91
CA VAL A 8 -7.75 -8.97 -2.32
C VAL A 8 -8.65 -10.04 -2.89
N LEU A 9 -8.41 -10.40 -4.15
CA LEU A 9 -9.09 -11.45 -4.89
C LEU A 9 -8.31 -12.75 -4.72
N ARG A 10 -8.87 -13.70 -3.96
CA ARG A 10 -8.26 -15.01 -3.69
C ARG A 10 -7.80 -15.68 -5.00
N GLY A 11 -6.54 -16.10 -5.04
CA GLY A 11 -5.94 -16.79 -6.18
C GLY A 11 -5.71 -15.91 -7.41
N ASN A 12 -5.87 -14.58 -7.31
CA ASN A 12 -5.67 -13.66 -8.41
C ASN A 12 -4.68 -12.54 -8.04
N GLY A 13 -5.09 -11.60 -7.19
CA GLY A 13 -4.33 -10.40 -6.90
C GLY A 13 -5.15 -9.41 -6.10
N ALA A 14 -4.91 -8.10 -6.27
CA ALA A 14 -5.71 -7.07 -5.63
C ALA A 14 -6.27 -6.08 -6.66
N VAL A 15 -7.44 -5.53 -6.36
CA VAL A 15 -7.98 -4.35 -7.05
C VAL A 15 -7.88 -3.18 -6.09
N VAL A 16 -7.37 -2.04 -6.55
CA VAL A 16 -7.20 -0.81 -5.76
C VAL A 16 -7.94 0.32 -6.46
N ALA A 17 -8.68 1.12 -5.69
CA ALA A 17 -9.43 2.27 -6.18
C ALA A 17 -9.15 3.52 -5.34
N ALA A 18 -9.10 4.67 -6.01
CA ALA A 18 -8.75 5.96 -5.43
C ALA A 18 -9.41 7.11 -6.19
N ALA A 19 -9.30 8.34 -5.67
CA ALA A 19 -9.86 9.53 -6.31
C ALA A 19 -9.03 10.01 -7.51
N SER A 20 -7.76 9.59 -7.62
CA SER A 20 -6.88 9.89 -8.74
C SER A 20 -6.00 8.69 -9.12
N LEU A 21 -5.50 8.70 -10.35
CA LEU A 21 -4.54 7.69 -10.83
C LEU A 21 -3.30 7.64 -9.93
N GLN A 22 -2.76 8.80 -9.62
CA GLN A 22 -1.59 8.96 -8.77
C GLN A 22 -1.76 8.27 -7.41
N GLU A 23 -2.91 8.50 -6.78
CA GLU A 23 -3.24 7.88 -5.50
C GLU A 23 -3.47 6.37 -5.62
N ALA A 24 -4.11 5.90 -6.70
CA ALA A 24 -4.31 4.47 -6.95
C ALA A 24 -2.96 3.75 -7.11
N VAL A 25 -2.03 4.34 -7.85
CA VAL A 25 -0.67 3.79 -8.06
C VAL A 25 0.09 3.73 -6.74
N ALA A 26 0.12 4.82 -5.97
CA ALA A 26 0.81 4.84 -4.68
C ALA A 26 0.22 3.82 -3.69
N LEU A 27 -1.11 3.72 -3.59
CA LEU A 27 -1.76 2.72 -2.73
C LEU A 27 -1.50 1.29 -3.19
N SER A 28 -1.43 1.05 -4.50
CA SER A 28 -1.08 -0.26 -5.06
C SER A 28 0.33 -0.66 -4.66
N TYR A 29 1.29 0.27 -4.74
CA TYR A 29 2.67 0.05 -4.30
C TYR A 29 2.73 -0.29 -2.80
N TYR A 30 2.05 0.49 -1.95
CA TYR A 30 2.04 0.25 -0.50
C TYR A 30 1.38 -1.08 -0.12
N LEU A 31 0.29 -1.46 -0.80
CA LEU A 31 -0.37 -2.74 -0.56
C LEU A 31 0.56 -3.92 -0.91
N GLU A 32 1.24 -3.84 -2.05
CA GLU A 32 2.20 -4.85 -2.49
C GLU A 32 3.38 -4.98 -1.53
N ASP A 33 3.96 -3.85 -1.09
CA ASP A 33 5.07 -3.86 -0.13
C ASP A 33 4.64 -4.45 1.24
N ALA A 34 3.44 -4.09 1.72
CA ALA A 34 2.89 -4.67 2.94
C ALA A 34 2.67 -6.18 2.81
N ALA A 35 2.13 -6.66 1.68
CA ALA A 35 1.95 -8.09 1.42
C ALA A 35 3.29 -8.83 1.35
N ARG A 36 4.32 -8.22 0.74
CA ARG A 36 5.68 -8.77 0.68
C ARG A 36 6.30 -8.91 2.06
N ILE A 37 6.20 -7.88 2.90
CA ILE A 37 6.69 -7.91 4.28
C ILE A 37 5.96 -8.98 5.09
N GLU A 38 4.63 -9.05 4.98
CA GLU A 38 3.84 -10.07 5.68
C GLU A 38 4.25 -11.49 5.26
N MET A 39 4.46 -11.71 3.96
CA MET A 39 4.95 -12.98 3.44
C MET A 39 6.32 -13.34 4.03
N GLN A 40 7.27 -12.41 4.07
CA GLN A 40 8.60 -12.63 4.65
C GLN A 40 8.53 -13.01 6.13
N ILE A 41 7.69 -12.31 6.91
CA ILE A 41 7.47 -12.62 8.33
C ILE A 41 6.90 -14.04 8.51
N ARG A 42 5.93 -14.42 7.67
CA ARG A 42 5.34 -15.77 7.68
C ARG A 42 6.38 -16.84 7.33
N MET A 43 7.21 -16.60 6.30
CA MET A 43 8.27 -17.52 5.88
C MET A 43 9.36 -17.67 6.93
N ALA A 44 9.63 -16.62 7.71
CA ALA A 44 10.55 -16.68 8.85
C ALA A 44 9.99 -17.42 10.08
N ALA A 45 8.75 -17.92 10.02
CA ALA A 45 8.01 -18.51 11.14
C ALA A 45 7.82 -17.55 12.34
N LEU A 46 7.98 -16.24 12.13
CA LEU A 46 7.86 -15.21 13.17
C LEU A 46 6.44 -14.63 13.29
N TYR A 47 5.47 -15.17 12.53
CA TYR A 47 4.13 -14.59 12.48
C TYR A 47 3.42 -14.59 13.84
N ALA A 48 3.64 -15.62 14.67
CA ALA A 48 3.06 -15.69 16.01
C ALA A 48 3.64 -14.64 16.98
N GLU A 49 4.84 -14.15 16.71
CA GLU A 49 5.56 -13.15 17.51
C GLU A 49 5.45 -11.73 16.91
N ALA A 50 4.90 -11.63 15.70
CA ALA A 50 4.77 -10.37 14.99
C ALA A 50 3.79 -9.43 15.71
N ARG A 51 4.23 -8.18 15.94
CA ARG A 51 3.40 -7.16 16.54
C ARG A 51 2.45 -6.55 15.50
N VAL A 52 1.18 -6.95 15.55
CA VAL A 52 0.12 -6.40 14.70
C VAL A 52 -0.37 -5.06 15.26
N LEU A 53 -0.58 -4.07 14.39
CA LEU A 53 -1.18 -2.80 14.78
C LEU A 53 -2.66 -3.01 15.14
N THR A 54 -3.13 -2.36 16.21
CA THR A 54 -4.58 -2.30 16.46
C THR A 54 -5.29 -1.44 15.41
N PRO A 55 -6.61 -1.59 15.21
CA PRO A 55 -7.36 -0.73 14.30
C PRO A 55 -7.16 0.77 14.57
N GLU A 56 -7.09 1.18 15.84
CA GLU A 56 -6.87 2.57 16.24
C GLU A 56 -5.47 3.04 15.86
N GLN A 57 -4.45 2.22 16.11
CA GLN A 57 -3.06 2.53 15.72
C GLN A 57 -2.91 2.63 14.20
N ALA A 58 -3.57 1.74 13.45
CA ALA A 58 -3.59 1.77 12.00
C ALA A 58 -4.27 3.05 11.50
N SER A 59 -5.42 3.43 12.07
CA SER A 59 -6.14 4.65 11.73
C SER A 59 -5.31 5.92 11.99
N GLN A 60 -4.66 6.01 13.15
CA GLN A 60 -3.77 7.14 13.49
C GLN A 60 -2.56 7.26 12.56
N ARG A 61 -2.09 6.14 11.99
CA ARG A 61 -0.95 6.09 11.07
C ARG A 61 -1.34 6.24 9.59
N ALA A 62 -2.62 6.09 9.25
CA ALA A 62 -3.15 6.26 7.91
C ALA A 62 -3.24 7.75 7.50
N VAL A 63 -2.17 8.50 7.74
CA VAL A 63 -2.07 9.93 7.44
C VAL A 63 -1.71 10.16 5.97
N ARG A 64 -2.27 11.22 5.41
CA ARG A 64 -2.02 11.67 4.03
C ARG A 64 -1.30 13.02 3.97
N SER A 65 -0.97 13.58 5.13
CA SER A 65 -0.25 14.84 5.25
C SER A 65 1.18 14.71 4.72
N GLY A 66 1.80 15.84 4.37
CA GLY A 66 3.18 15.86 3.89
C GLY A 66 3.38 15.30 2.48
N GLY A 67 2.34 15.35 1.64
CA GLY A 67 2.43 15.05 0.21
C GLY A 67 2.96 13.66 -0.10
N ILE A 68 2.57 12.64 0.70
CA ILE A 68 3.14 11.29 0.57
C ILE A 68 2.79 10.63 -0.77
N MET A 69 1.66 10.98 -1.38
CA MET A 69 1.25 10.42 -2.68
C MET A 69 1.97 11.10 -3.84
N GLU A 70 2.22 12.40 -3.71
CA GLU A 70 3.02 13.24 -4.61
C GLU A 70 4.46 12.76 -4.63
N ARG A 71 5.08 12.62 -3.47
CA ARG A 71 6.46 12.13 -3.38
C ARG A 71 6.60 10.70 -3.89
N MET A 72 5.60 9.84 -3.67
CA MET A 72 5.65 8.47 -4.19
C MET A 72 5.51 8.45 -5.72
N TRP A 73 4.64 9.29 -6.27
CA TRP A 73 4.53 9.45 -7.71
C TRP A 73 5.84 9.91 -8.32
N ASP A 74 6.40 11.01 -7.81
CA ASP A 74 7.68 11.56 -8.29
C ASP A 74 8.79 10.51 -8.23
N TYR A 75 8.81 9.68 -7.18
CA TYR A 75 9.75 8.58 -7.05
C TYR A 75 9.54 7.49 -8.12
N LEU A 76 8.30 7.09 -8.36
CA LEU A 76 7.98 6.02 -9.32
C LEU A 76 8.13 6.44 -10.78
N THR A 77 7.94 7.73 -11.07
CA THR A 77 8.08 8.31 -12.42
C THR A 77 9.41 9.03 -12.63
N ALA A 78 10.36 8.89 -11.70
CA ALA A 78 11.67 9.52 -11.83
C ALA A 78 12.39 9.00 -13.08
N GLY A 79 12.70 9.90 -14.02
CA GLY A 79 13.37 9.58 -15.27
C GLY A 79 12.46 8.97 -16.35
N ASP A 80 11.15 9.12 -16.22
CA ASP A 80 10.20 8.77 -17.26
C ASP A 80 10.43 9.63 -18.52
N PRO A 81 10.76 9.03 -19.68
CA PRO A 81 10.98 9.78 -20.92
C PRO A 81 9.72 10.46 -21.47
N GLU A 82 8.53 10.12 -20.98
CA GLU A 82 7.25 10.71 -21.38
C GLU A 82 6.84 11.92 -20.52
N ALA A 83 7.64 12.29 -19.51
CA ALA A 83 7.33 13.39 -18.58
C ALA A 83 7.68 14.80 -19.11
N ASP A 84 8.48 14.89 -20.18
CA ASP A 84 8.86 16.12 -20.91
C ASP A 84 8.11 16.23 -22.26
#